data_AF-A0A3D1E963-F1
#
_entry.id   AF-A0A3D1E963-F1
#
_cell.length_a   1.000
_cell.length_b   1.000
_cell.length_c   1.000
_cell.angle_alpha   90.00
_cell.angle_beta   90.00
_cell.angle_gamma   90.00
#
_symmetry.space_group_name_H-M   'P 1'
#
loop_
_entity.id
_entity.type
_entity.pdbx_description
1 polymer ?
#
loop_
_entity_poly.entity_id
_entity_poly.type
_entity_poly.pdbx_seq_one_letter_code
_entity_poly.pdbx_strand_id
1 'polypeptide(L)'
;MIAYLQGRLSEKYPTHVVIECQGVGYEVHISLHTYSQLGDQEQIKLLTHLHIKEDSHTLYGFCDDFERALFRLLLTVSGIGTNTARTMLSSVSPNELKDAVIREDVRLIQSIKGIGAKTAQRIILDLKDKMIKLTGDSKSVTLPHNTNKEE
;
A
#
# COMPACT_ATOMS: atom_id res chain seq x y z
N MET A 1 1.98 15.56 4.68
CA MET A 1 1.87 14.21 4.09
C MET A 1 3.15 13.93 3.33
N ILE A 2 3.86 12.84 3.62
CA ILE A 2 4.99 12.38 2.80
C ILE A 2 4.40 11.45 1.75
N ALA A 3 4.53 11.81 0.46
CA ALA A 3 3.88 11.09 -0.64
C ALA A 3 4.74 9.98 -1.24
N TYR A 4 6.05 10.20 -1.27
CA TYR A 4 7.06 9.22 -1.67
C TYR A 4 8.39 9.62 -1.04
N LEU A 5 9.33 8.68 -1.03
CA LEU A 5 10.73 8.92 -0.73
C LEU A 5 11.56 8.46 -1.92
N GLN A 6 12.61 9.22 -2.24
CA GLN A 6 13.55 8.87 -3.30
C GLN A 6 14.95 9.11 -2.75
N GLY A 7 15.74 8.04 -2.65
CA GLY A 7 16.99 8.05 -1.91
C GLY A 7 17.74 6.74 -2.05
N ARG A 8 18.84 6.64 -1.31
CA ARG A 8 19.68 5.45 -1.28
C ARG A 8 19.06 4.40 -0.38
N LEU A 9 18.99 3.15 -0.82
CA LEU A 9 18.57 2.02 0.01
C LEU A 9 19.73 1.65 0.94
N SER A 10 19.67 2.10 2.19
CA SER A 10 20.73 1.88 3.19
C SER A 10 20.58 0.52 3.88
N GLU A 11 19.36 0.13 4.20
CA GLU A 11 19.05 -1.16 4.84
C GLU A 11 17.79 -1.78 4.25
N LYS A 12 17.78 -3.11 4.14
CA LYS A 12 16.69 -3.87 3.52
C LYS A 12 16.34 -5.10 4.37
N TYR A 13 15.14 -5.09 4.96
CA TYR A 13 14.58 -6.22 5.70
C TYR A 13 13.20 -6.59 5.17
N PRO A 14 12.71 -7.82 5.41
CA PRO A 14 11.40 -8.26 4.91
C PRO A 14 10.21 -7.41 5.39
N THR A 15 10.35 -6.69 6.50
CA THR A 15 9.25 -5.94 7.15
C THR A 15 9.42 -4.43 7.07
N HIS A 16 10.62 -3.94 6.76
CA HIS A 16 10.96 -2.53 6.68
C HIS A 16 12.25 -2.30 5.88
N VAL A 17 12.43 -1.09 5.39
CA VAL A 17 13.64 -0.62 4.72
C VAL A 17 14.05 0.72 5.31
N VAL A 18 15.33 1.07 5.17
CA VAL A 18 15.84 2.40 5.50
C VAL A 18 16.26 3.09 4.22
N ILE A 19 15.61 4.22 3.91
CA ILE A 19 15.93 5.06 2.74
C ILE A 19 16.64 6.31 3.22
N GLU A 20 17.88 6.50 2.79
CA GLU A 20 18.67 7.68 3.08
C GLU A 20 18.38 8.77 2.04
N CYS A 21 17.85 9.90 2.51
CA CYS A 21 17.57 11.08 1.71
C CYS A 21 18.39 12.25 2.26
N GLN A 22 19.44 12.66 1.55
CA GLN A 22 20.31 13.80 1.94
C GLN A 22 20.84 13.68 3.39
N GLY A 23 21.31 12.50 3.78
CA GLY A 23 21.86 12.24 5.12
C GLY A 23 20.82 11.93 6.20
N VAL A 24 19.52 11.92 5.89
CA VAL A 24 18.46 11.48 6.82
C VAL A 24 17.96 10.10 6.45
N GLY A 25 18.08 9.14 7.38
CA GLY A 25 17.54 7.78 7.23
C GLY A 25 16.07 7.72 7.64
N TYR A 26 15.20 7.36 6.70
CA TYR A 26 13.78 7.11 6.96
C TYR A 26 13.51 5.61 7.05
N GLU A 27 13.08 5.15 8.22
CA GLU A 27 12.52 3.80 8.36
C GLU A 27 11.12 3.76 7.73
N VAL A 28 10.92 2.84 6.80
CA VAL A 28 9.65 2.65 6.08
C VAL A 28 9.24 1.20 6.20
N HIS A 29 8.07 0.95 6.80
CA HIS A 29 7.50 -0.39 6.88
C HIS A 29 6.94 -0.82 5.53
N ILE A 30 7.25 -2.04 5.12
CA ILE A 30 6.84 -2.57 3.82
C ILE A 30 6.17 -3.94 3.97
N SER A 31 5.42 -4.34 2.94
CA SER A 31 4.87 -5.69 2.82
C SER A 31 5.91 -6.65 2.22
N LEU A 32 5.70 -7.96 2.34
CA LEU A 32 6.53 -8.95 1.63
C LEU A 32 6.38 -8.83 0.11
N HIS A 33 5.24 -8.33 -0.38
CA HIS A 33 5.05 -8.03 -1.79
C HIS A 33 5.96 -6.89 -2.26
N THR A 34 6.02 -5.80 -1.50
CA THR A 34 6.96 -4.70 -1.78
C THR A 34 8.41 -5.20 -1.67
N TYR A 35 8.73 -5.99 -0.64
CA TYR A 35 10.09 -6.53 -0.44
C TYR A 35 10.58 -7.37 -1.62
N SER A 36 9.71 -8.22 -2.18
CA SER A 36 10.07 -9.08 -3.32
C SER A 36 10.22 -8.30 -4.63
N GLN A 37 9.54 -7.14 -4.75
CA GLN A 37 9.71 -6.25 -5.90
C GLN A 37 10.95 -5.36 -5.79
N LEU A 38 11.38 -5.03 -4.57
CA LEU A 38 12.59 -4.25 -4.35
C LEU A 38 13.81 -5.09 -4.76
N GLY A 39 14.52 -4.65 -5.80
CA GLY A 39 15.83 -5.19 -6.16
C GLY A 39 16.92 -4.78 -5.17
N ASP A 40 18.17 -5.02 -5.54
CA ASP A 40 19.35 -4.60 -4.77
C ASP A 40 19.94 -3.30 -5.32
N GLN A 41 19.08 -2.46 -5.91
CA GLN A 41 19.48 -1.17 -6.44
C GLN A 41 19.84 -0.21 -5.31
N GLU A 42 20.94 0.51 -5.51
CA GLU A 42 21.39 1.49 -4.54
C GLU A 42 20.42 2.67 -4.43
N GLN A 43 19.82 3.13 -5.53
CA GLN A 43 18.86 4.23 -5.55
C GLN A 43 17.45 3.72 -5.83
N ILE A 44 16.50 4.03 -4.95
CA ILE A 44 15.10 3.62 -5.10
C ILE A 44 14.13 4.81 -4.94
N LYS A 45 12.93 4.64 -5.48
CA LYS A 45 11.77 5.49 -5.21
C LYS A 45 10.65 4.63 -4.65
N LEU A 46 10.16 4.97 -3.47
CA LEU A 46 9.10 4.23 -2.79
C LEU A 46 7.93 5.17 -2.49
N LEU A 47 6.73 4.77 -2.89
CA LEU A 47 5.51 5.52 -2.60
C LEU A 47 5.15 5.31 -1.13
N THR A 48 4.71 6.35 -0.44
CA THR A 48 4.49 6.27 1.00
C THR A 48 3.07 6.64 1.45
N HIS A 49 2.71 6.11 2.61
CA HIS A 49 1.57 6.51 3.42
C HIS A 49 2.07 6.79 4.84
N LEU A 50 1.98 8.06 5.24
CA LEU A 50 2.30 8.48 6.61
C LEU A 50 1.06 8.28 7.50
N HIS A 51 1.18 7.39 8.47
CA HIS A 51 0.18 7.18 9.51
C HIS A 51 0.60 7.93 10.78
N ILE A 52 -0.24 8.84 11.25
CA ILE A 52 0.02 9.66 12.44
C ILE A 52 -0.95 9.24 13.53
N LYS A 53 -0.40 8.87 14.68
CA LYS A 53 -1.11 8.71 15.96
C LYS A 53 -0.59 9.76 16.94
N GLU A 54 -1.18 9.83 18.11
CA GLU A 54 -0.81 10.78 19.16
C GLU A 54 0.66 10.65 19.60
N ASP A 55 1.19 9.42 19.58
CA ASP A 55 2.52 9.05 20.09
C ASP A 55 3.51 8.62 19.01
N SER A 56 3.08 8.50 17.75
CA SER A 56 3.87 7.83 16.73
C SER A 56 3.58 8.30 15.30
N HIS A 57 4.66 8.47 14.55
CA HIS A 57 4.63 8.71 13.10
C HIS A 57 5.23 7.49 12.41
N THR A 58 4.42 6.79 11.61
CA THR A 58 4.84 5.55 10.97
C THR A 58 4.69 5.67 9.46
N LEU A 59 5.77 5.41 8.72
CA LEU A 59 5.75 5.36 7.26
C LEU A 59 5.50 3.94 6.78
N TYR A 60 4.55 3.80 5.87
CA TYR A 60 4.34 2.58 5.10
C TYR A 60 4.70 2.82 3.64
N GLY A 61 5.44 1.89 3.03
CA GLY A 61 6.00 2.01 1.70
C GLY A 61 5.46 0.97 0.73
N PHE A 62 5.37 1.35 -0.55
CA PHE A 62 4.79 0.56 -1.63
C PHE A 62 5.56 0.82 -2.94
N CYS A 63 5.70 -0.22 -3.77
CA CYS A 63 6.41 -0.10 -5.04
C CYS A 63 5.54 0.53 -6.14
N ASP A 64 4.22 0.33 -6.07
CA ASP A 64 3.28 0.83 -7.07
C ASP A 64 2.07 1.55 -6.45
N ASP A 65 1.42 2.37 -7.27
CA ASP A 65 0.29 3.19 -6.84
C ASP A 65 -0.95 2.36 -6.49
N PHE A 66 -1.13 1.21 -7.14
CA PHE A 66 -2.25 0.32 -6.91
C PHE A 66 -2.16 -0.34 -5.53
N GLU A 67 -0.98 -0.85 -5.16
CA GLU A 67 -0.67 -1.39 -3.83
C GLU A 67 -0.92 -0.33 -2.75
N ARG A 68 -0.44 0.90 -2.95
CA ARG A 68 -0.67 2.01 -2.01
C ARG A 68 -2.16 2.36 -1.88
N ALA A 69 -2.88 2.43 -2.99
CA ALA A 69 -4.31 2.72 -3.00
C ALA A 69 -5.10 1.62 -2.28
N LEU A 70 -4.77 0.35 -2.56
CA LEU A 70 -5.34 -0.81 -1.90
C LEU A 70 -5.09 -0.80 -0.40
N PHE A 71 -3.87 -0.49 0.05
CA PHE A 71 -3.56 -0.35 1.48
C PHE A 71 -4.45 0.71 2.13
N ARG A 72 -4.54 1.90 1.55
CA ARG A 72 -5.38 2.99 2.07
C ARG A 72 -6.85 2.60 2.10
N LEU A 73 -7.29 1.84 1.12
CA LEU A 73 -8.66 1.34 1.03
C LEU A 73 -8.96 0.34 2.16
N LEU A 74 -8.04 -0.58 2.45
CA LEU A 74 -8.14 -1.52 3.56
C LEU A 74 -8.30 -0.80 4.90
N LEU A 75 -7.59 0.31 5.12
CA LEU A 75 -7.72 1.13 6.34
C LEU A 75 -9.11 1.75 6.52
N THR A 76 -9.93 1.83 5.47
CA THR A 76 -11.31 2.32 5.59
C THR A 76 -12.29 1.28 6.13
N VAL A 77 -11.87 0.02 6.21
CA VAL A 77 -12.69 -1.08 6.72
C VAL A 77 -12.62 -1.11 8.25
N SER A 78 -13.78 -1.12 8.90
CA SER A 78 -13.84 -1.21 10.36
C SER A 78 -13.17 -2.48 10.88
N GLY A 79 -12.26 -2.33 11.84
CA GLY A 79 -11.48 -3.43 12.40
C GLY A 79 -10.20 -3.77 11.65
N ILE A 80 -9.85 -3.04 10.58
CA ILE A 80 -8.58 -3.19 9.86
C ILE A 80 -7.64 -2.05 10.22
N GLY A 81 -6.57 -2.39 10.94
CA GLY A 81 -5.45 -1.48 11.21
C GLY A 81 -4.32 -1.62 10.21
N THR A 82 -3.33 -0.73 10.30
CA THR A 82 -2.15 -0.71 9.42
C THR A 82 -1.36 -2.02 9.44
N ASN A 83 -1.22 -2.66 10.61
CA ASN A 83 -0.54 -3.96 10.73
C ASN A 83 -1.29 -5.08 10.01
N THR A 84 -2.62 -5.12 10.13
CA THR A 84 -3.45 -6.11 9.42
C THR A 84 -3.40 -5.87 7.91
N ALA A 85 -3.56 -4.63 7.47
CA ALA A 85 -3.46 -4.26 6.05
C ALA A 85 -2.09 -4.64 5.45
N ARG A 86 -0.99 -4.37 6.17
CA ARG A 86 0.35 -4.79 5.75
C ARG A 86 0.46 -6.32 5.68
N THR A 87 -0.08 -7.04 6.66
CA THR A 87 -0.08 -8.51 6.69
C THR A 87 -0.86 -9.10 5.52
N MET A 88 -1.98 -8.48 5.13
CA MET A 88 -2.75 -8.89 3.95
C MET A 88 -1.91 -8.79 2.69
N LEU A 89 -1.26 -7.64 2.47
CA LEU A 89 -0.36 -7.43 1.32
C LEU A 89 0.91 -8.28 1.36
N SER A 90 1.29 -8.79 2.54
CA SER A 90 2.37 -9.77 2.68
C SER A 90 1.94 -11.21 2.40
N SER A 91 0.65 -11.51 2.56
CA SER A 91 0.12 -12.89 2.46
C SER A 91 -0.44 -13.20 1.07
N VAL A 92 -1.00 -12.18 0.40
CA VAL A 92 -1.68 -12.29 -0.88
C VAL A 92 -1.27 -11.09 -1.73
N SER A 93 -1.02 -11.29 -3.03
CA SER A 93 -0.66 -10.17 -3.90
C SER A 93 -1.81 -9.16 -4.02
N PRO A 94 -1.52 -7.88 -4.33
CA PRO A 94 -2.56 -6.86 -4.54
C PRO A 94 -3.63 -7.28 -5.55
N ASN A 95 -3.23 -7.97 -6.63
CA ASN A 95 -4.15 -8.44 -7.66
C ASN A 95 -5.03 -9.60 -7.20
N GLU A 96 -4.46 -10.58 -6.51
CA GLU A 96 -5.24 -11.69 -5.94
C GLU A 96 -6.20 -11.20 -4.85
N LEU A 97 -5.79 -10.23 -4.02
CA LEU A 97 -6.66 -9.64 -3.00
C LEU A 97 -7.85 -8.90 -3.65
N LYS A 98 -7.59 -8.14 -4.72
CA LYS A 98 -8.63 -7.50 -5.52
C LYS A 98 -9.60 -8.55 -6.09
N ASP A 99 -9.07 -9.59 -6.73
CA ASP A 99 -9.89 -10.62 -7.36
C ASP A 99 -10.73 -11.40 -6.32
N ALA A 100 -10.16 -11.68 -5.15
CA ALA A 100 -10.88 -12.32 -4.05
C ALA A 100 -12.02 -11.43 -3.50
N VAL A 101 -11.81 -10.12 -3.41
CA VAL A 101 -12.88 -9.18 -3.04
C VAL A 101 -13.98 -9.14 -4.10
N ILE A 102 -13.63 -9.09 -5.39
CA ILE A 102 -14.60 -9.02 -6.49
C ILE A 102 -15.41 -10.32 -6.61
N ARG A 103 -14.76 -11.47 -6.45
CA ARG A 103 -15.38 -12.82 -6.53
C ARG A 103 -16.01 -13.27 -5.22
N GLU A 104 -15.99 -12.43 -4.19
CA GLU A 104 -16.49 -12.77 -2.86
C GLU A 104 -15.85 -14.04 -2.27
N ASP A 105 -14.56 -14.25 -2.55
CA ASP A 105 -13.79 -15.38 -2.01
C ASP A 105 -13.43 -15.12 -0.55
N VAL A 106 -14.43 -15.39 0.30
CA VAL A 106 -14.31 -15.27 1.76
C VAL A 106 -13.20 -16.17 2.30
N ARG A 107 -12.94 -17.34 1.69
CA ARG A 107 -11.99 -18.34 2.21
C ARG A 107 -10.56 -17.83 2.09
N LEU A 108 -10.19 -17.23 0.96
CA LEU A 108 -8.87 -16.63 0.79
C LEU A 108 -8.62 -15.48 1.77
N ILE A 109 -9.62 -14.63 2.01
CA ILE A 109 -9.48 -13.51 2.94
C ILE A 109 -9.38 -14.01 4.39
N GLN A 110 -10.13 -15.05 4.74
CA GLN A 110 -10.07 -15.69 6.07
C GLN A 110 -8.76 -16.44 6.33
N SER A 111 -8.03 -16.90 5.29
CA SER A 111 -6.75 -17.59 5.50
C SER A 111 -5.63 -16.65 5.96
N ILE A 112 -5.83 -15.33 5.87
CA ILE A 112 -4.86 -14.35 6.34
C ILE A 112 -4.89 -14.27 7.86
N LYS A 113 -3.71 -14.38 8.48
CA LYS A 113 -3.55 -14.35 9.95
C LYS A 113 -4.20 -13.10 10.55
N GLY A 114 -5.07 -13.30 11.52
CA GLY A 114 -5.76 -12.22 12.24
C GLY A 114 -7.08 -11.77 11.61
N ILE A 115 -7.54 -12.41 10.52
CA ILE A 115 -8.82 -12.11 9.89
C ILE A 115 -9.83 -13.23 10.20
N GLY A 116 -10.86 -12.89 10.99
CA GLY A 116 -11.97 -13.79 11.27
C GLY A 116 -13.08 -13.72 10.21
N ALA A 117 -14.05 -14.63 10.32
CA ALA A 117 -15.13 -14.74 9.34
C ALA A 117 -15.95 -13.46 9.15
N LYS A 118 -16.29 -12.79 10.26
CA LYS A 118 -17.04 -11.51 10.23
C LYS A 118 -16.23 -10.41 9.55
N THR A 119 -14.94 -10.31 9.86
CA THR A 119 -14.05 -9.31 9.28
C THR A 119 -13.85 -9.57 7.79
N ALA A 120 -13.68 -10.82 7.36
CA ALA A 120 -13.56 -11.18 5.94
C ALA A 120 -14.80 -10.78 5.13
N GLN A 121 -16.01 -11.08 5.64
CA GLN A 121 -17.26 -10.64 5.02
C GLN A 121 -17.36 -9.12 4.95
N ARG A 122 -16.93 -8.42 6.02
CA ARG A 122 -16.93 -6.96 6.07
C ARG A 122 -15.98 -6.35 5.04
N ILE A 123 -14.79 -6.91 4.87
CA ILE A 123 -13.83 -6.50 3.84
C ILE A 123 -14.47 -6.61 2.45
N ILE A 124 -15.10 -7.74 2.14
CA ILE A 124 -15.76 -7.94 0.83
C ILE A 124 -16.85 -6.88 0.63
N LEU A 125 -17.76 -6.74 1.60
CA LEU A 125 -18.88 -5.80 1.51
C LEU A 125 -18.41 -4.34 1.33
N ASP A 126 -17.47 -3.89 2.16
CA ASP A 126 -17.04 -2.48 2.19
C ASP A 126 -16.14 -2.11 1.00
N LEU A 127 -15.46 -3.09 0.39
CA LEU A 127 -14.46 -2.85 -0.64
C LEU A 127 -14.89 -3.21 -2.06
N LYS A 128 -15.86 -4.12 -2.27
CA LYS A 128 -16.25 -4.59 -3.61
C LYS A 128 -16.49 -3.44 -4.60
N ASP A 129 -17.37 -2.50 -4.25
CA ASP A 129 -17.70 -1.37 -5.12
C ASP A 129 -16.52 -0.41 -5.31
N LYS A 130 -15.68 -0.25 -4.29
CA LYS A 130 -14.52 0.65 -4.32
C LYS A 130 -13.38 0.07 -5.18
N MET A 131 -13.18 -1.25 -5.15
CA MET A 131 -12.20 -1.96 -6.00
C MET A 131 -12.55 -1.86 -7.48
N ILE A 132 -13.85 -1.99 -7.81
CA ILE A 132 -14.31 -1.86 -9.20
C ILE A 132 -13.97 -0.46 -9.74
N LYS A 133 -14.20 0.59 -8.94
CA LYS A 133 -13.84 1.97 -9.30
C LYS A 133 -12.33 2.17 -9.45
N LEU A 134 -11.54 1.64 -8.51
CA LEU A 134 -10.08 1.72 -8.55
C LEU A 134 -9.49 1.12 -9.83
N THR A 135 -10.12 0.05 -10.35
CA THR A 135 -9.70 -0.62 -11.57
C THR A 135 -10.24 0.07 -12.83
N GLY A 136 -11.40 0.73 -12.73
CA GLY A 136 -12.04 1.47 -13.82
C GLY A 136 -11.40 2.83 -14.14
N ASP A 137 -10.84 3.52 -13.14
CA ASP A 137 -10.25 4.87 -13.29
C ASP A 137 -8.79 4.87 -13.76
N SER A 138 -8.17 3.72 -13.96
CA SER A 138 -6.78 3.62 -14.48
C SER A 138 -6.63 4.10 -15.93
N LYS A 139 -7.70 4.57 -16.59
CA LYS A 139 -7.66 5.20 -17.93
C LYS A 139 -7.72 6.74 -17.94
N SER A 140 -7.78 7.44 -16.81
CA SER A 140 -7.73 8.90 -16.83
C SER A 140 -7.13 9.53 -15.57
N VAL A 141 -5.81 9.54 -15.48
CA VAL A 141 -5.11 10.61 -14.75
C VAL A 141 -3.96 11.12 -15.62
N THR A 142 -4.31 11.74 -16.75
CA THR A 142 -3.45 12.74 -17.36
C THR A 142 -3.63 14.00 -16.52
N LEU A 143 -2.65 14.31 -15.66
CA LEU A 143 -2.58 15.62 -15.02
C LEU A 143 -2.54 16.68 -16.14
N PRO A 144 -3.36 17.75 -16.11
CA PRO A 144 -3.20 18.85 -17.05
C PRO A 144 -1.84 19.49 -16.79
N HIS A 145 -0.92 19.32 -17.73
CA HIS A 145 0.32 20.06 -17.80
C HIS A 145 -0.03 21.51 -18.18
N ASN A 146 -0.41 22.32 -17.20
CA ASN A 146 -0.56 23.76 -17.41
C ASN A 146 0.84 24.39 -17.47
N THR A 147 1.49 24.25 -18.62
CA THR A 147 2.53 25.18 -19.03
C THR A 147 1.83 26.40 -19.62
N ASN A 148 1.51 27.40 -18.81
CA ASN A 148 1.33 28.74 -19.35
C ASN A 148 2.72 29.28 -19.71
N LYS A 149 3.06 29.11 -20.99
CA LYS A 149 4.12 29.82 -21.70
C LYS A 149 3.42 30.69 -22.72
N GLU A 150 3.44 32.00 -22.50
CA GLU A 150 3.06 33.10 -23.40
C GLU A 150 3.14 34.35 -22.51
N GLU A 151 3.82 35.44 -22.80
CA GLU A 151 4.75 35.88 -23.84
C GLU A 151 5.48 37.08 -23.21
#